data_AF-A0A160THE9-F1
#
_entry.id   AF-A0A160THE9-F1
#
_cell.length_a   1.000
_cell.length_b   1.000
_cell.length_c   1.000
_cell.angle_alpha   90.00
_cell.angle_beta   90.00
_cell.angle_gamma   90.00
#
_symmetry.space_group_name_H-M   'P 1'
#
loop_
_entity.id
_entity.type
_entity.pdbx_description
1 polymer ?
#
loop_
_entity_poly.entity_id
_entity_poly.type
_entity_poly.pdbx_seq_one_letter_code
_entity_poly.pdbx_strand_id
1 'polypeptide(L)' 'MDIIYVLVPLSIALIGIAMLVFFWAVKGGQFDDLESPAHKILFDDDEHLIQRKDKQDDSNADSNEDPNKQ' A
#
# COMPACT_ATOMS: atom_id res chain seq x y z
N MET A 1 -46.27 15.19 21.90
CA MET A 1 -45.58 15.76 20.71
C MET A 1 -44.20 16.30 21.09
N ASP A 2 -43.64 15.84 22.21
CA ASP A 2 -42.50 16.49 22.87
C ASP A 2 -41.15 15.92 22.40
N ILE A 3 -41.17 14.71 21.83
CA ILE A 3 -39.97 14.05 21.31
C ILE A 3 -39.31 14.82 20.18
N ILE A 4 -40.07 15.64 19.45
CA ILE A 4 -39.53 16.48 18.36
C ILE A 4 -38.52 17.51 18.89
N TYR A 5 -38.69 17.98 20.12
CA TYR A 5 -37.75 18.90 20.77
C TYR A 5 -36.41 18.25 21.10
N VAL A 6 -36.33 16.92 21.13
CA VAL A 6 -35.09 16.18 21.32
C VAL A 6 -34.51 15.74 19.97
N LEU A 7 -35.36 15.24 19.06
CA LEU A 7 -34.92 14.69 17.78
C LEU A 7 -34.35 15.75 16.83
N VAL A 8 -34.95 16.94 16.77
CA VAL A 8 -34.49 18.02 15.89
C VAL A 8 -33.09 18.53 16.27
N PRO A 9 -32.79 18.91 17.52
CA PRO A 9 -31.43 19.32 17.88
C PRO A 9 -30.43 18.16 17.79
N LEU A 10 -30.84 16.93 18.12
CA LEU A 10 -29.97 15.76 17.99
C LEU A 10 -29.58 15.51 16.53
N SER A 11 -30.51 15.63 15.58
CA SER A 11 -30.19 15.45 14.15
C SER A 11 -29.27 16.54 13.62
N ILE A 12 -29.49 17.80 14.01
CA ILE A 12 -28.60 18.92 13.66
C ILE A 12 -27.20 18.68 14.22
N ALA A 13 -27.09 18.23 15.48
CA ALA A 13 -25.82 17.91 16.10
C ALA A 13 -25.08 16.79 15.37
N LEU A 14 -25.78 15.70 15.02
CA LEU A 14 -25.20 14.59 14.27
C LEU A 14 -24.71 15.03 12.88
N ILE A 15 -25.49 15.83 12.17
CA ILE A 15 -25.09 16.39 10.86
C ILE A 15 -23.87 17.30 11.03
N GLY A 16 -23.85 18.15 12.06
CA GLY A 16 -22.71 19.02 12.35
C GLY A 16 -21.43 18.25 12.65
N ILE A 17 -21.52 17.20 13.47
CA ILE A 17 -20.38 16.30 13.76
C ILE A 17 -19.91 15.59 12.49
N ALA A 18 -20.84 15.05 11.70
CA ALA A 18 -20.51 14.39 10.44
C ALA A 18 -19.79 15.33 9.48
N MET A 19 -20.25 16.58 9.36
CA MET A 19 -19.57 17.60 8.55
C MET A 19 -18.18 17.92 9.09
N LEU A 20 -18.01 18.12 10.40
CA LEU A 20 -16.70 18.39 11.01
C LEU A 20 -15.70 17.26 10.73
N VAL A 21 -16.11 16.00 10.93
CA VAL A 21 -15.29 14.83 10.65
C VAL A 21 -14.96 14.74 9.16
N PHE A 22 -15.94 14.97 8.29
CA PHE A 22 -15.74 14.98 6.84
C PHE A 22 -14.71 16.03 6.40
N PHE A 23 -14.83 17.28 6.85
CA PHE A 23 -13.87 18.33 6.52
C PHE A 23 -12.48 18.04 7.09
N TRP A 24 -12.38 17.44 8.28
CA TRP A 24 -11.11 17.01 8.85
C TRP A 24 -10.45 15.92 8.02
N ALA A 25 -11.21 14.91 7.58
CA ALA A 25 -10.72 13.82 6.73
C ALA A 25 -10.27 14.32 5.34
N VAL A 26 -11.04 15.22 4.72
CA VAL A 26 -10.69 15.84 3.44
C VAL A 26 -9.40 16.65 3.56
N LYS A 27 -9.27 17.49 4.60
CA LYS A 27 -8.05 18.26 4.84
C LYS A 27 -6.86 17.38 5.24
N GLY A 28 -7.13 16.23 5.85
CA GLY A 28 -6.12 15.25 6.27
C GLY A 28 -5.50 14.45 5.12
N GLY A 29 -5.91 14.67 3.87
CA GLY A 29 -5.31 14.00 2.72
C GLY A 29 -5.61 12.50 2.64
N GLN A 30 -6.64 12.00 3.35
CA GLN A 30 -7.00 10.56 3.33
C GLN A 30 -7.35 10.06 1.91
N PHE A 31 -7.65 10.96 0.98
CA PHE A 31 -7.96 10.65 -0.41
C PHE A 31 -6.74 10.61 -1.33
N ASP A 32 -5.55 11.08 -0.90
CA ASP A 32 -4.34 11.08 -1.73
C ASP A 32 -3.71 9.68 -1.84
N ASP A 33 -3.95 8.78 -0.89
CA ASP A 33 -3.41 7.40 -0.89
C ASP A 33 -4.30 6.37 -1.61
N LEU A 34 -5.35 6.83 -2.31
CA LEU A 34 -6.19 5.95 -3.15
C LEU A 34 -5.51 5.60 -4.49
N GLU A 35 -4.45 6.31 -4.87
CA GLU A 35 -3.73 6.11 -6.14
C GLU A 35 -2.66 5.00 -6.06
N SER A 36 -2.23 4.65 -4.85
CA SER A 36 -1.13 3.71 -4.59
C SER A 36 -1.42 2.23 -4.99
N PRO A 37 -2.62 1.66 -4.78
CA PRO A 37 -2.86 0.24 -5.09
C PRO A 37 -2.99 -0.07 -6.59
N ALA A 38 -3.37 0.91 -7.41
CA ALA A 38 -3.62 0.70 -8.83
C ALA A 38 -2.33 0.42 -9.62
N HIS A 39 -1.19 0.92 -9.14
CA HIS A 39 0.09 0.72 -9.82
C HIS A 39 0.75 -0.62 -9.48
N LYS A 40 0.39 -1.27 -8.37
CA LYS A 40 0.97 -2.57 -7.99
C LYS A 40 0.49 -3.72 -8.89
N ILE A 41 -0.80 -3.75 -9.21
CA ILE A 41 -1.37 -4.87 -9.97
C ILE A 41 -0.90 -4.95 -11.43
N LEU A 42 -0.39 -3.85 -11.99
CA LEU A 42 0.10 -3.81 -13.37
C LEU A 42 1.61 -4.10 -13.50
N PHE A 43 2.38 -3.96 -12.42
CA PHE A 43 3.85 -4.06 -12.44
C PHE A 43 4.44 -5.13 -11.49
N ASP A 44 3.64 -5.78 -10.64
CA ASP A 44 4.10 -6.85 -9.74
C ASP A 44 4.52 -8.14 -10.51
N ASP A 45 4.14 -8.31 -11.78
CA ASP A 45 4.48 -9.49 -12.60
C ASP A 45 5.89 -9.42 -13.25
N ASP A 46 6.49 -8.22 -13.36
CA ASP A 46 7.77 -8.04 -14.08
C ASP A 46 9.00 -8.08 -13.15
N GLU A 47 8.84 -7.83 -11.85
CA GLU A 47 9.97 -7.71 -10.91
C GLU A 47 10.57 -9.08 -10.52
N HIS A 48 9.80 -10.15 -10.67
CA HIS A 48 10.24 -11.51 -10.32
C HIS A 48 11.19 -12.14 -11.37
N LEU A 49 11.41 -11.47 -12.50
CA LEU A 49 12.30 -11.92 -13.58
C LEU A 49 13.73 -11.40 -13.45
N ILE A 50 13.96 -10.30 -12.72
CA ILE A 50 15.30 -9.66 -12.66
C ILE A 50 16.17 -10.24 -11.53
N GLN A 51 15.59 -10.69 -10.41
CA GLN A 51 16.39 -11.21 -9.28
C GLN A 51 17.02 -12.60 -9.50
N ARG A 52 16.60 -13.37 -10.51
CA ARG A 52 17.21 -14.69 -10.79
C ARG A 52 18.47 -14.63 -11.64
N LYS A 53 18.76 -13.50 -12.31
CA LYS A 53 19.86 -13.45 -13.27
C LYS A 53 21.21 -13.10 -12.65
N ASP A 54 21.23 -12.44 -11.49
CA ASP A 54 22.46 -11.97 -10.86
C ASP A 54 23.06 -12.96 -9.83
N LYS A 55 22.40 -14.09 -9.54
CA LYS A 55 22.85 -15.05 -8.50
C LYS A 55 23.31 -16.41 -9.03
N GLN A 56 23.40 -16.59 -10.35
CA GLN A 56 23.72 -17.88 -10.98
C GLN A 56 25.00 -17.89 -11.83
N ASP A 57 25.81 -16.83 -11.80
CA ASP A 57 27.10 -16.79 -12.53
C ASP A 57 28.33 -17.06 -11.63
N ASP A 58 28.19 -17.01 -10.30
CA ASP A 58 29.33 -17.21 -9.37
C ASP A 58 29.57 -18.67 -8.94
N SER A 59 28.83 -19.65 -9.50
CA SER A 59 28.87 -21.05 -9.01
C SER A 59 29.53 -22.07 -9.96
N ASN A 60 30.04 -21.66 -11.13
CA ASN A 60 30.58 -22.58 -12.15
C ASN A 60 32.08 -22.40 -12.47
N ALA A 61 32.85 -21.74 -11.60
CA ALA A 61 34.28 -21.53 -11.79
C ALA A 61 35.20 -22.40 -10.90
N ASP A 62 34.67 -23.43 -10.23
CA ASP A 62 35.48 -24.29 -9.34
C ASP A 62 35.26 -25.79 -9.62
N SER A 63 35.48 -26.20 -10.86
CA SER A 63 35.72 -27.60 -11.16
C SER A 63 36.72 -27.75 -12.30
N ASN A 64 37.88 -28.32 -11.95
CA ASN A 64 38.88 -28.98 -12.80
C ASN A 64 40.10 -28.14 -13.23
N GLU A 65 41.03 -27.89 -12.31
CA GLU A 65 42.47 -27.99 -12.65
C GLU A 65 43.22 -28.76 -11.54
N ASP A 66 43.59 -29.98 -11.90
CA ASP A 66 44.43 -30.93 -11.17
C ASP A 66 45.90 -30.47 -11.21
N PRO A 67 46.62 -30.43 -10.07
CA PRO A 67 48.06 -30.51 -10.14
C PRO A 67 48.58 -31.60 -9.20
N ASN A 68 48.40 -32.87 -9.56
CA ASN A 68 49.40 -33.87 -9.25
C ASN A 68 50.71 -33.52 -9.96
N LYS A 69 51.49 -32.64 -9.33
CA LYS A 69 52.88 -32.35 -9.68
C LYS A 69 53.71 -32.26 -8.40
N GLN A 70 54.13 -33.41 -7.89
CA GLN A 70 55.40 -33.60 -7.19
C GLN A 70 56.04 -34.92 -7.63
#